data_AF-A0A815DU74-F1
#
_entry.id   AF-A0A815DU74-F1
#
_cell.length_a   1.000
_cell.length_b   1.000
_cell.length_c   1.000
_cell.angle_alpha   90.00
_cell.angle_beta   90.00
_cell.angle_gamma   90.00
#
_symmetry.space_group_name_H-M   'P 1'
#
loop_
_entity.id
_entity.type
_entity.pdbx_description
1 polymer ?
#
loop_
_entity_poly.entity_id
_entity_poly.type
_entity_poly.pdbx_seq_one_letter_code
_entity_poly.pdbx_strand_id
1 'polypeptide(L)'
;MRAESYNSSINNYELVQEALYTFIEEKGGPGIKANDLHKQMNKFYFFFGLKLDYLLFSAEQRHNVLVSRTPATEELSRIIQSSSCCLQDVLSSAESLIRYFERIRDDINFKSFYTKVIKESKSLRDKPILARHRRPPKRYQSSSDSAEFSSYEEFYRQQYMESLGIVVNMLQN
;
A
#
# COMPACT_ATOMS: atom_id res chain seq x y z
N MET A 1 -13.98 -6.18 -4.51
CA MET A 1 -13.70 -7.06 -3.35
C MET A 1 -12.43 -6.68 -2.59
N ARG A 2 -11.23 -6.71 -3.19
CA ARG A 2 -9.95 -6.40 -2.50
C ARG A 2 -9.87 -4.92 -2.10
N ALA A 3 -10.18 -4.01 -3.03
CA ALA A 3 -10.17 -2.58 -2.73
C ALA A 3 -11.17 -2.23 -1.61
N GLU A 4 -12.34 -2.87 -1.62
CA GLU A 4 -13.36 -2.70 -0.59
C GLU A 4 -12.92 -3.26 0.76
N SER A 5 -12.20 -4.39 0.79
CA SER A 5 -11.60 -4.92 2.03
C SER A 5 -10.57 -3.96 2.62
N TYR A 6 -9.70 -3.37 1.81
CA TYR A 6 -8.76 -2.34 2.27
C TYR A 6 -9.49 -1.10 2.77
N ASN A 7 -10.48 -0.61 2.02
CA ASN A 7 -11.29 0.54 2.44
C ASN A 7 -12.02 0.27 3.76
N SER A 8 -12.60 -0.91 3.93
CA SER A 8 -13.24 -1.33 5.18
C SER A 8 -12.24 -1.37 6.33
N SER A 9 -11.04 -1.92 6.10
CA SER A 9 -9.98 -1.97 7.12
C SER A 9 -9.51 -0.57 7.53
N ILE A 10 -9.45 0.36 6.58
CA ILE A 10 -9.10 1.76 6.81
C ILE A 10 -10.21 2.49 7.58
N ASN A 11 -11.47 2.31 7.19
CA ASN A 11 -12.60 3.00 7.82
C ASN A 11 -12.88 2.49 9.24
N ASN A 12 -12.61 1.21 9.48
CA ASN A 12 -12.78 0.58 10.79
C ASN A 12 -11.47 0.48 11.58
N TYR A 13 -10.43 1.22 11.18
CA TYR A 13 -9.08 1.04 11.72
C TYR A 13 -9.01 1.20 13.24
N GLU A 14 -9.69 2.21 13.78
CA GLU A 14 -9.77 2.48 15.22
C GLU A 14 -10.54 1.36 15.95
N LEU A 15 -11.67 0.92 15.41
CA LEU A 15 -12.46 -0.18 15.97
C LEU A 15 -11.67 -1.49 16.02
N VAL A 16 -10.87 -1.77 14.98
CA VAL A 16 -10.00 -2.96 14.96
C VAL A 16 -8.90 -2.84 16.02
N GLN A 17 -8.33 -1.65 16.23
CA GLN A 17 -7.35 -1.45 17.30
C GLN A 17 -7.97 -1.66 18.69
N GLU A 18 -9.18 -1.15 18.93
CA GLU A 18 -9.92 -1.35 20.18
C GLU A 18 -10.25 -2.83 20.42
N ALA A 19 -10.74 -3.52 19.38
CA ALA A 19 -11.01 -4.95 19.47
C ALA A 19 -9.73 -5.76 19.73
N LEU A 20 -8.62 -5.44 19.09
CA LEU A 20 -7.35 -6.10 19.39
C LEU A 20 -6.91 -5.84 20.83
N TYR A 21 -7.15 -4.64 21.36
CA TYR A 21 -6.83 -4.30 22.73
C TYR A 21 -7.60 -5.17 23.74
N THR A 22 -8.88 -5.46 23.50
CA THR A 22 -9.65 -6.36 24.39
C THR A 22 -9.15 -7.80 24.34
N PHE A 23 -8.68 -8.27 23.18
CA PHE A 23 -8.10 -9.61 23.04
C PHE A 23 -6.70 -9.76 23.64
N ILE A 24 -5.97 -8.66 23.91
CA ILE A 24 -4.64 -8.71 24.56
C ILE A 24 -4.75 -9.28 25.98
N GLU A 25 -5.89 -9.10 26.64
CA GLU A 25 -6.13 -9.62 28.00
C GLU A 25 -6.34 -11.14 28.04
N GLU A 26 -6.59 -11.78 26.88
CA GLU A 26 -6.72 -13.24 26.80
C GLU A 26 -5.38 -13.95 26.98
N LYS A 27 -5.31 -14.87 27.94
CA LYS A 27 -4.12 -15.69 28.17
C LYS A 27 -3.96 -16.73 27.06
N GLY A 28 -2.81 -16.71 26.37
CA GLY A 28 -2.41 -17.76 25.43
C GLY A 28 -1.97 -17.24 24.06
N GLY A 29 -1.95 -18.13 23.07
CA GLY A 29 -1.55 -17.82 21.69
C GLY A 29 -2.37 -16.70 21.01
N PRO A 30 -3.70 -16.62 21.19
CA PRO A 30 -4.52 -15.55 20.62
C PRO A 30 -4.15 -14.15 21.13
N GLY A 31 -3.98 -13.96 22.44
CA GLY A 31 -3.59 -12.67 23.02
C GLY A 31 -2.19 -12.20 22.60
N ILE A 32 -1.23 -13.13 22.44
CA ILE A 32 0.10 -12.81 21.89
C ILE A 32 -0.02 -12.29 20.45
N LYS A 33 -0.79 -12.98 19.60
CA LYS A 33 -1.01 -12.56 18.20
C LYS A 33 -1.73 -11.21 18.13
N ALA A 34 -2.75 -11.01 18.96
CA ALA A 34 -3.48 -9.75 19.04
C ALA A 34 -2.56 -8.59 19.45
N ASN A 35 -1.67 -8.82 20.42
CA ASN A 35 -0.67 -7.84 20.85
C ASN A 35 0.33 -7.50 19.74
N ASP A 36 0.82 -8.49 19.01
CA ASP A 36 1.76 -8.26 17.90
C ASP A 36 1.11 -7.50 16.75
N LEU A 37 -0.14 -7.83 16.39
CA LEU A 37 -0.91 -7.11 15.39
C LEU A 37 -1.21 -5.68 15.85
N HIS A 38 -1.63 -5.49 17.11
CA HIS A 38 -1.87 -4.16 17.68
C HIS A 38 -0.60 -3.30 17.64
N LYS A 39 0.57 -3.87 17.97
CA LYS A 39 1.87 -3.17 17.83
C LYS A 39 2.20 -2.82 16.38
N GLN A 40 1.83 -3.66 15.42
CA GLN A 40 2.04 -3.34 14.00
C GLN A 40 1.11 -2.22 13.52
N MET A 41 -0.18 -2.28 13.89
CA MET A 41 -1.16 -1.27 13.54
C MET A 41 -0.89 0.10 14.18
N ASN A 42 -0.14 0.16 15.28
CA ASN A 42 0.27 1.46 15.84
C ASN A 42 1.34 2.16 15.00
N LYS A 43 2.06 1.44 14.13
CA LYS A 43 3.15 1.99 13.32
C LYS A 43 2.61 2.69 12.08
N PHE A 44 3.10 3.90 11.83
CA PHE A 44 2.79 4.66 10.62
C PHE A 44 3.05 3.87 9.32
N TYR A 45 4.14 3.09 9.26
CA TYR A 45 4.46 2.26 8.08
C TYR A 45 3.32 1.29 7.70
N PHE A 46 2.65 0.70 8.69
CA PHE A 46 1.55 -0.23 8.44
C PHE A 46 0.34 0.49 7.84
N PHE A 47 -0.03 1.64 8.40
CA PHE A 47 -1.13 2.46 7.88
C PHE A 47 -0.82 3.03 6.49
N PHE A 48 0.42 3.49 6.27
CA PHE A 48 0.89 3.93 4.96
C PHE A 48 0.79 2.79 3.93
N GLY A 49 1.23 1.59 4.29
CA GLY A 49 1.12 0.39 3.45
C GLY A 49 -0.33 0.09 3.07
N LEU A 50 -1.26 0.07 4.04
CA LEU A 50 -2.68 -0.15 3.75
C LEU A 50 -3.28 0.91 2.82
N LYS A 51 -2.87 2.18 2.97
CA LYS A 51 -3.30 3.27 2.09
C LYS A 51 -2.72 3.13 0.68
N LEU A 52 -1.48 2.67 0.58
CA LEU A 52 -0.82 2.41 -0.70
C LEU A 52 -1.46 1.21 -1.40
N ASP A 53 -1.73 0.13 -0.68
CA ASP A 53 -2.45 -1.03 -1.20
C ASP A 53 -3.85 -0.63 -1.66
N TYR A 54 -4.58 0.15 -0.86
CA TYR A 54 -5.86 0.69 -1.28
C TYR A 54 -5.74 1.46 -2.60
N LEU A 55 -4.76 2.36 -2.73
CA LEU A 55 -4.52 3.12 -3.96
C LEU A 55 -4.24 2.19 -5.16
N LEU A 56 -3.42 1.16 -4.98
CA LEU A 56 -3.09 0.20 -6.04
C LEU A 56 -4.32 -0.59 -6.47
N PHE A 57 -5.09 -1.10 -5.52
CA PHE A 57 -6.27 -1.92 -5.80
C PHE A 57 -7.50 -1.10 -6.16
N SER A 58 -7.56 0.19 -5.81
CA SER A 58 -8.66 1.09 -6.17
C SER A 58 -8.40 1.86 -7.47
N ALA A 59 -7.36 1.51 -8.24
CA ALA A 59 -7.05 2.19 -9.49
C ALA A 59 -8.28 2.23 -10.39
N GLU A 60 -8.80 3.43 -10.66
CA GLU A 60 -10.01 3.61 -11.46
C GLU A 60 -9.67 3.62 -12.96
N GLN A 61 -10.33 2.77 -13.74
CA GLN A 61 -10.34 2.93 -15.19
C GLN A 61 -11.36 4.01 -15.56
N ARG A 62 -10.88 5.09 -16.19
CA ARG A 62 -11.74 6.06 -16.87
C ARG A 62 -11.88 5.65 -18.34
N HIS A 63 -12.66 4.61 -18.61
CA HIS A 63 -13.17 4.38 -19.96
C HIS A 63 -14.69 4.19 -19.96
N ASN A 64 -15.31 5.05 -20.76
CA ASN A 64 -16.70 5.13 -21.21
C ASN A 64 -17.75 4.15 -20.68
N VAL A 65 -18.82 4.77 -20.15
CA VAL A 65 -20.24 4.44 -20.35
C VAL A 65 -20.71 3.09 -19.79
N LEU A 66 -21.39 3.22 -18.64
CA LEU A 66 -22.39 2.31 -18.07
C LEU A 66 -21.88 0.90 -17.70
N VAL A 67 -21.98 0.62 -16.40
CA VAL A 67 -21.89 -0.71 -15.76
C VAL A 67 -20.47 -1.19 -15.47
N SER A 68 -19.85 -0.58 -14.44
CA SER A 68 -19.47 -1.27 -13.18
C SER A 68 -18.47 -0.42 -12.41
N ARG A 69 -18.70 -0.16 -11.11
CA ARG A 69 -17.71 0.44 -10.18
C ARG A 69 -16.58 -0.56 -9.83
N THR A 70 -16.15 -1.39 -10.78
CA THR A 70 -15.06 -2.34 -10.49
C THR A 70 -13.74 -1.59 -10.63
N PRO A 71 -12.82 -1.67 -9.66
CA PRO A 71 -11.48 -1.17 -9.85
C PRO A 71 -10.80 -1.87 -11.03
N ALA A 72 -9.97 -1.14 -11.76
CA ALA A 72 -9.32 -1.62 -12.97
C ALA A 72 -8.47 -2.88 -12.71
N THR A 73 -7.83 -2.98 -11.54
CA THR A 73 -7.05 -4.17 -11.15
C THR A 73 -7.91 -5.42 -10.98
N GLU A 74 -9.14 -5.27 -10.47
CA GLU A 74 -10.11 -6.36 -10.34
C GLU A 74 -10.73 -6.71 -11.70
N GLU A 75 -10.97 -5.71 -12.54
CA GLU A 75 -11.44 -5.90 -13.90
C GLU A 75 -10.44 -6.69 -14.74
N LEU A 76 -9.16 -6.29 -14.75
CA LEU A 76 -8.10 -7.03 -15.43
C LEU A 76 -8.01 -8.47 -14.90
N SER A 77 -8.06 -8.64 -13.57
CA SER A 77 -8.08 -9.98 -12.96
C SER A 77 -9.26 -10.82 -13.46
N ARG A 78 -10.45 -10.22 -13.59
CA ARG A 78 -11.67 -10.89 -14.07
C ARG A 78 -11.57 -11.26 -15.54
N ILE A 79 -11.06 -10.36 -16.39
CA ILE A 79 -10.88 -10.61 -17.83
C ILE A 79 -9.92 -11.80 -18.03
N ILE A 80 -8.77 -11.78 -17.36
CA ILE A 80 -7.77 -12.87 -17.43
C ILE A 80 -8.36 -14.21 -16.97
N GLN A 81 -9.21 -14.19 -15.94
CA GLN A 81 -9.84 -15.40 -15.40
C GLN A 81 -11.09 -15.84 -16.17
N SER A 82 -11.56 -15.05 -17.14
CA SER A 82 -12.77 -15.38 -17.90
C SER A 82 -12.49 -16.46 -18.94
N SER A 83 -13.42 -17.41 -19.08
CA SER A 83 -13.32 -18.51 -20.05
C SER A 83 -13.41 -18.06 -21.51
N SER A 84 -13.83 -16.82 -21.75
CA SER A 84 -14.01 -16.21 -23.09
C SER A 84 -13.07 -15.03 -23.33
N CYS A 85 -11.93 -15.00 -22.64
CA CYS A 85 -10.98 -13.91 -22.68
C CYS A 85 -10.46 -13.63 -24.10
N CYS A 86 -10.66 -12.40 -24.60
CA CYS A 86 -9.96 -11.89 -25.77
C CYS A 86 -8.62 -11.28 -25.34
N LEU A 87 -7.51 -11.71 -25.96
CA LEU A 87 -6.18 -11.17 -25.67
C LEU A 87 -6.12 -9.64 -25.84
N GLN A 88 -6.86 -9.11 -26.82
CA GLN A 88 -6.90 -7.67 -27.09
C GLN A 88 -7.53 -6.87 -25.93
N ASP A 89 -8.54 -7.44 -25.25
CA ASP A 89 -9.19 -6.81 -24.10
C ASP A 89 -8.28 -6.79 -22.87
N VAL A 90 -7.48 -7.86 -22.68
CA VAL A 90 -6.45 -7.94 -21.64
C VAL A 90 -5.38 -6.88 -21.88
N LEU A 91 -4.84 -6.80 -23.09
CA LEU A 91 -3.79 -5.84 -23.43
C LEU A 91 -4.27 -4.39 -23.29
N SER A 92 -5.46 -4.07 -23.81
CA SER A 92 -6.07 -2.74 -23.68
C SER A 92 -6.28 -2.34 -22.21
N SER A 93 -6.74 -3.28 -21.38
CA SER A 93 -6.96 -3.06 -19.95
C SER A 93 -5.64 -2.88 -19.19
N ALA A 94 -4.63 -3.69 -19.51
CA ALA A 94 -3.29 -3.60 -18.93
C ALA A 94 -2.61 -2.27 -19.31
N GLU A 95 -2.68 -1.86 -20.58
CA GLU A 95 -2.15 -0.55 -21.03
C GLU A 95 -2.81 0.61 -20.30
N SER A 96 -4.14 0.56 -20.10
CA SER A 96 -4.87 1.59 -19.36
C SER A 96 -4.42 1.68 -17.90
N LEU A 97 -4.17 0.54 -17.25
CA LEU A 97 -3.62 0.46 -15.90
C LEU A 97 -2.18 0.97 -15.83
N ILE A 98 -1.33 0.59 -16.78
CA ILE A 98 0.05 1.07 -16.89
C ILE A 98 0.05 2.60 -16.97
N ARG A 99 -0.73 3.17 -17.90
CA ARG A 99 -0.83 4.64 -18.05
C ARG A 99 -1.36 5.32 -16.79
N TYR A 100 -2.30 4.70 -16.07
CA TYR A 100 -2.77 5.21 -14.79
C TYR A 100 -1.64 5.26 -13.76
N PHE A 101 -0.91 4.15 -13.57
CA PHE A 101 0.15 4.06 -12.58
C PHE A 101 1.34 4.95 -12.92
N GLU A 102 1.73 5.03 -14.18
CA GLU A 102 2.76 5.96 -14.65
C GLU A 102 2.36 7.42 -14.40
N ARG A 103 1.09 7.77 -14.62
CA ARG A 103 0.58 9.12 -14.36
C ARG A 103 0.59 9.50 -12.88
N ILE A 104 0.33 8.55 -11.98
CA ILE A 104 0.36 8.85 -10.53
C ILE A 104 1.75 8.66 -9.91
N ARG A 105 2.70 8.06 -10.64
CA ARG A 105 4.10 7.89 -10.22
C ARG A 105 4.90 9.18 -10.42
N ASP A 106 4.46 10.24 -9.76
CA ASP A 106 5.13 11.54 -9.75
C ASP A 106 5.12 12.19 -8.35
N ASP A 107 5.97 13.19 -8.16
CA ASP A 107 6.16 13.86 -6.88
C ASP A 107 4.94 14.64 -6.40
N ILE A 108 4.08 15.09 -7.32
CA ILE A 108 2.89 15.89 -7.02
C ILE A 108 1.81 14.98 -6.40
N ASN A 109 1.56 13.84 -7.04
CA ASN A 109 0.65 12.81 -6.59
C ASN A 109 1.16 12.15 -5.31
N PHE A 110 2.46 11.89 -5.20
CA PHE A 110 3.06 11.44 -3.96
C PHE A 110 2.81 12.43 -2.82
N LYS A 111 3.11 13.73 -3.00
CA LYS A 111 2.91 14.74 -1.94
C LYS A 111 1.45 14.83 -1.52
N SER A 112 0.52 14.79 -2.48
CA SER A 112 -0.93 14.78 -2.21
C SER A 112 -1.34 13.55 -1.40
N PHE A 113 -0.87 12.37 -1.80
CA PHE A 113 -1.10 11.11 -1.10
C PHE A 113 -0.51 11.15 0.32
N TYR A 114 0.78 11.45 0.45
CA TYR A 114 1.49 11.49 1.73
C TYR A 114 0.88 12.48 2.71
N THR A 115 0.48 13.67 2.25
CA THR A 115 -0.19 14.67 3.10
C THR A 115 -1.52 14.16 3.65
N LYS A 116 -2.31 13.46 2.83
CA LYS A 116 -3.57 12.83 3.28
C LYS A 116 -3.29 11.74 4.31
N VAL A 117 -2.33 10.84 4.03
CA VAL A 117 -1.95 9.77 4.95
C VAL A 117 -1.47 10.36 6.28
N ILE A 118 -0.63 11.40 6.27
CA ILE A 118 -0.19 12.08 7.48
C ILE A 118 -1.36 12.69 8.25
N LYS A 119 -2.29 13.37 7.57
CA LYS A 119 -3.47 13.96 8.20
C LYS A 119 -4.36 12.92 8.86
N GLU A 120 -4.61 11.80 8.19
CA GLU A 120 -5.46 10.72 8.68
C GLU A 120 -4.76 9.87 9.74
N SER A 121 -3.43 9.76 9.67
CA SER A 121 -2.62 9.06 10.68
C SER A 121 -2.50 9.81 12.01
N LYS A 122 -3.08 11.00 12.15
CA LYS A 122 -2.97 11.80 13.40
C LYS A 122 -3.63 11.12 14.60
N SER A 123 -4.59 10.21 14.38
CA SER A 123 -5.14 9.38 15.46
C SER A 123 -4.26 8.17 15.81
N LEU A 124 -3.20 7.90 15.05
CA LEU A 124 -2.22 6.84 15.35
C LEU A 124 -1.24 7.29 16.43
N ARG A 125 -0.81 6.33 17.25
CA ARG A 125 0.12 6.57 18.36
C ARG A 125 1.56 6.83 17.90
N ASP A 126 2.01 6.23 16.79
CA ASP A 126 3.39 6.41 16.31
C ASP A 126 3.48 7.41 15.15
N LYS A 127 4.48 8.30 15.25
CA LYS A 127 4.90 9.19 14.16
C LYS A 127 5.61 8.39 13.05
N PRO A 128 5.79 8.94 11.83
CA PRO A 128 6.64 8.34 10.82
C PRO A 128 8.05 8.08 11.38
N ILE A 129 8.53 6.84 11.27
CA ILE A 129 9.88 6.42 11.69
C ILE A 129 10.62 5.89 10.47
N LEU A 130 11.91 6.19 10.35
CA LEU A 130 12.81 5.56 9.38
C LEU A 130 13.02 4.11 9.81
N ALA A 131 12.97 3.18 8.86
CA ALA A 131 13.29 1.78 9.15
C ALA A 131 14.68 1.72 9.80
N ARG A 132 14.77 1.14 11.00
CA ARG A 132 16.03 0.99 11.71
C ARG A 132 16.84 -0.09 10.99
N HIS A 133 17.64 0.31 10.00
CA HIS A 133 18.53 -0.63 9.34
C HIS A 133 19.48 -1.25 10.36
N ARG A 134 19.50 -2.58 10.43
CA ARG A 134 20.51 -3.31 11.19
C ARG A 134 21.85 -2.94 10.59
N ARG A 135 22.64 -2.14 11.30
CA ARG A 135 24.02 -1.84 10.89
C ARG A 135 24.71 -3.19 10.64
N PRO A 136 25.30 -3.41 9.45
CA PRO A 136 26.10 -4.60 9.25
C PRO A 136 27.21 -4.61 10.31
N PRO A 137 27.62 -5.80 10.78
CA PRO A 137 28.71 -5.91 11.75
C PRO A 137 29.92 -5.10 11.27
N LYS A 138 30.58 -4.37 12.18
CA LYS A 138 31.68 -3.42 11.89
C LYS A 138 32.76 -3.96 10.93
N ARG A 139 32.94 -5.28 10.85
CA ARG A 139 33.89 -5.96 9.95
C ARG A 139 33.57 -5.79 8.45
N TYR A 140 32.36 -5.39 8.10
CA TYR A 140 31.90 -5.21 6.72
C TYR A 140 31.64 -3.74 6.33
N GLN A 141 31.98 -2.77 7.19
CA GLN A 141 31.87 -1.35 6.84
C GLN A 141 33.06 -0.94 5.96
N SER A 142 32.88 -1.01 4.64
CA SER A 142 33.65 -0.18 3.71
C SER A 142 33.20 1.27 3.88
N SER A 143 34.12 2.22 3.86
CA SER A 143 33.93 3.63 4.22
C SER A 143 33.16 4.47 3.19
N SER A 144 32.25 3.88 2.42
CA SER A 144 31.42 4.60 1.46
C SER A 144 30.02 3.98 1.42
N ASP A 145 29.02 4.86 1.40
CA ASP A 145 27.64 4.60 0.98
C ASP A 145 26.67 4.06 2.04
N SER A 146 26.54 4.79 3.16
CA SER A 146 25.19 4.97 3.71
C SER A 146 24.63 6.26 3.12
N ALA A 147 24.07 6.20 1.91
CA ALA A 147 23.11 7.22 1.48
C ALA A 147 21.87 7.05 2.38
N GLU A 148 21.97 7.68 3.55
CA GLU A 148 20.93 7.79 4.55
C GLU A 148 19.80 8.63 3.95
N PHE A 149 18.57 8.11 3.97
CA PHE A 149 17.41 8.92 3.64
C PHE A 149 17.46 10.22 4.45
N SER A 150 17.42 11.36 3.77
CA SER A 150 17.54 12.67 4.40
C SER A 150 16.30 13.01 5.22
N SER A 151 15.17 12.34 4.95
CA SER A 151 13.91 12.51 5.66
C SER A 151 13.01 11.27 5.61
N TYR A 152 12.04 11.20 6.54
CA TYR A 152 10.96 10.20 6.49
C TYR A 152 10.18 10.26 5.17
N GLU A 153 9.92 11.47 4.67
CA GLU A 153 9.20 11.68 3.42
C GLU A 153 9.95 11.07 2.24
N GLU A 154 11.26 11.20 2.18
CA GLU A 154 12.09 10.61 1.12
C GLU A 154 12.03 9.07 1.14
N PHE A 155 12.03 8.47 2.33
CA PHE A 155 11.84 7.02 2.49
C PHE A 155 10.47 6.57 1.96
N TYR A 156 9.38 7.22 2.39
CA TYR A 156 8.04 6.87 1.95
C TYR A 156 7.78 7.20 0.47
N ARG A 157 8.49 8.21 -0.06
CA ARG A 157 8.51 8.53 -1.48
C ARG A 157 9.13 7.40 -2.28
N GLN A 158 10.29 6.89 -1.88
CA GLN A 158 10.92 5.76 -2.55
C GLN A 158 9.98 4.55 -2.54
N GLN A 159 9.38 4.21 -1.40
CA GLN A 159 8.41 3.10 -1.31
C GLN A 159 7.22 3.29 -2.27
N TYR A 160 6.64 4.50 -2.30
CA TYR A 160 5.54 4.82 -3.23
C TYR A 160 5.93 4.62 -4.69
N MET A 161 7.08 5.15 -5.11
CA MET A 161 7.56 5.05 -6.49
C MET A 161 7.91 3.61 -6.87
N GLU A 162 8.56 2.88 -5.97
CA GLU A 162 8.94 1.48 -6.19
C GLU A 162 7.72 0.58 -6.32
N SER A 163 6.72 0.71 -5.42
CA SER A 163 5.50 -0.09 -5.52
C SER A 163 4.77 0.13 -6.84
N LEU A 164 4.64 1.38 -7.30
CA LEU A 164 4.05 1.69 -8.60
C LEU A 164 4.91 1.14 -9.76
N GLY A 165 6.23 1.25 -9.66
CA GLY A 165 7.16 0.71 -10.65
C GLY A 165 7.08 -0.81 -10.77
N ILE A 166 6.98 -1.53 -9.65
CA ILE A 166 6.80 -2.98 -9.63
C ILE A 166 5.51 -3.37 -10.35
N VAL A 167 4.39 -2.69 -10.06
CA VAL A 167 3.11 -3.00 -10.70
C VAL A 167 3.15 -2.71 -12.21
N VAL A 168 3.74 -1.60 -12.63
CA VAL A 168 3.93 -1.30 -14.06
C VAL A 168 4.77 -2.39 -14.74
N ASN A 169 5.91 -2.76 -14.15
CA ASN A 169 6.77 -3.82 -14.69
C ASN A 169 6.06 -5.17 -14.76
N MET A 170 5.21 -5.51 -13.79
CA MET A 170 4.42 -6.74 -13.79
C MET A 170 3.32 -6.75 -14.86
N LEU A 171 2.82 -5.58 -15.27
CA LEU A 171 1.79 -5.47 -16.31
C LEU A 171 2.38 -5.42 -17.73
N GLN A 172 3.65 -5.06 -17.86
CA GLN A 172 4.37 -4.99 -19.14
C GLN A 172 4.99 -6.32 -19.56
N ASN A 173 5.25 -7.23 -18.62
CA ASN A 173 5.84 -8.56 -18.84
C ASN A 173 4.79 -9.66 -18.76
#